data_AF-A0AA92X6Q8-F1
#
_entry.id   AF-A0AA92X6Q8-F1
#
_cell.length_a   1.000
_cell.length_b   1.000
_cell.length_c   1.000
_cell.angle_alpha   90.00
_cell.angle_beta   90.00
_cell.angle_gamma   90.00
#
_symmetry.space_group_name_H-M   'P 1'
#
loop_
_entity.id
_entity.type
_entity.pdbx_description
1 polymer ?
#
loop_
_entity_poly.entity_id
_entity_poly.type
_entity_poly.pdbx_seq_one_letter_code
_entity_poly.pdbx_strand_id
1 'polypeptide(L)'
;MKCTSTLLLASVLTLAPAPFYPLFAADNSLEGIADAYQLKLDDSAGNLPYYVVKSHGRTPHSALVVLHGYPRDAGKTLTAALKAAQLADKTDDTLLVAPLYPVPAAQARRCHSPGVPAAQPDDTLWSCSSWIEGGLDLQSRVSSFSALDQLIAELKIKWPQLRQVTVAGFSAGAQFVQHYVGFAEPPTGVSLRYVVSDPGSWLYFDRFRPQPVADWRSCSQEKGCGFTWTEMTADSCPNLNRWKYGIENIPGFHGQTRETVRQRYAAADITYIEGEKDTGHAPGTFYKILDKSCAAQAQGPYRLQRGVAYAAYDRRFIAPSVKRQLLIVPGCAHDVSCIFPSSVARSALFVSPLAK
;
A
#
# COMPACT_ATOMS: atom_id res chain seq x y z
N MET A 1 45.59 -66.55 -34.02
CA MET A 1 44.12 -66.52 -34.07
C MET A 1 43.58 -66.03 -32.73
N LYS A 2 42.89 -64.88 -32.77
CA LYS A 2 41.94 -64.29 -31.81
C LYS A 2 42.30 -64.23 -30.31
N CYS A 3 42.74 -63.03 -29.92
CA CYS A 3 42.51 -62.43 -28.60
C CYS A 3 41.02 -62.14 -28.39
N THR A 4 40.52 -62.39 -27.17
CA THR A 4 39.33 -61.73 -26.60
C THR A 4 39.60 -61.50 -25.12
N SER A 5 39.94 -60.25 -24.77
CA SER A 5 39.99 -59.78 -23.39
C SER A 5 38.89 -58.74 -23.23
N THR A 6 38.00 -58.99 -22.29
CA THR A 6 36.82 -58.19 -21.96
C THR A 6 37.28 -56.97 -21.16
N LEU A 7 37.17 -55.78 -21.74
CA LEU A 7 37.37 -54.51 -21.04
C LEU A 7 36.00 -53.84 -20.81
N LEU A 8 35.61 -53.76 -19.54
CA LEU A 8 34.55 -52.87 -19.06
C LEU A 8 35.01 -51.42 -19.27
N LEU A 9 34.37 -50.68 -20.18
CA LEU A 9 34.48 -49.21 -20.19
C LEU A 9 33.49 -48.63 -19.19
N ALA A 10 34.02 -48.01 -18.14
CA ALA A 10 33.28 -47.10 -17.28
C ALA A 10 32.97 -45.82 -18.06
N SER A 11 31.69 -45.49 -18.22
CA SER A 11 31.25 -44.21 -18.77
C SER A 11 31.53 -43.08 -17.78
N VAL A 12 32.55 -42.28 -18.05
CA VAL A 12 32.72 -40.97 -17.41
C VAL A 12 31.85 -39.97 -18.17
N LEU A 13 30.71 -39.58 -17.57
CA LEU A 13 29.94 -38.44 -18.05
C LEU A 13 30.77 -37.17 -17.88
N THR A 14 31.25 -36.62 -18.98
CA THR A 14 31.77 -35.26 -19.03
C THR A 14 30.60 -34.28 -19.03
N LEU A 15 30.34 -33.64 -17.89
CA LEU A 15 29.47 -32.46 -17.80
C LEU A 15 30.15 -31.30 -18.55
N ALA A 16 29.75 -31.07 -19.80
CA ALA A 16 30.05 -29.83 -20.49
C ALA A 16 29.23 -28.68 -19.85
N PRO A 17 29.82 -27.50 -19.62
CA PRO A 17 29.06 -26.34 -19.16
C PRO A 17 28.12 -25.91 -20.29
N ALA A 18 26.81 -25.94 -20.02
CA ALA A 18 25.82 -25.42 -20.95
C ALA A 18 26.05 -23.91 -21.15
N PRO A 19 25.92 -23.39 -22.39
CA PRO A 19 25.99 -21.96 -22.63
C PRO A 19 24.78 -21.28 -21.99
N PHE A 20 25.03 -20.24 -21.20
CA PHE A 20 24.01 -19.33 -20.70
C PHE A 20 23.31 -18.67 -21.89
N TYR A 21 22.10 -19.12 -22.19
CA TYR A 21 21.17 -18.32 -22.99
C TYR A 21 20.61 -17.24 -22.06
N PRO A 22 20.76 -15.94 -22.39
CA PRO A 22 20.00 -14.92 -21.69
C PRO A 22 18.53 -15.16 -22.03
N LEU A 23 17.78 -15.70 -21.07
CA LEU A 23 16.34 -15.59 -21.09
C LEU A 23 16.03 -14.09 -21.11
N PHE A 24 15.30 -13.67 -22.14
CA PHE A 24 14.85 -12.30 -22.36
C PHE A 24 14.62 -11.58 -21.02
N ALA A 25 15.46 -10.58 -20.75
CA ALA A 25 15.27 -9.65 -19.67
C ALA A 25 13.91 -8.97 -19.86
N ALA A 26 12.91 -9.42 -19.11
CA ALA A 26 11.79 -8.58 -18.79
C ALA A 26 12.36 -7.49 -17.88
N ASP A 27 12.19 -6.24 -18.29
CA ASP A 27 12.65 -5.03 -17.61
C ASP A 27 12.11 -4.99 -16.17
N ASN A 28 12.82 -5.61 -15.22
CA ASN A 28 12.50 -5.52 -13.81
C ASN A 28 12.88 -4.10 -13.39
N SER A 29 11.93 -3.16 -13.52
CA SER A 29 12.08 -1.75 -13.08
C SER A 29 12.77 -1.62 -11.71
N LEU A 30 12.58 -2.61 -10.82
CA LEU A 30 13.25 -2.71 -9.52
C LEU A 30 14.75 -3.01 -9.60
N GLU A 31 15.22 -3.92 -10.45
CA GLU A 31 16.65 -4.28 -10.53
C GLU A 31 17.53 -3.10 -10.96
N GLY A 32 16.98 -2.22 -11.80
CA GLY A 32 17.66 -1.00 -12.23
C GLY A 32 17.74 0.08 -11.15
N ILE A 33 16.73 0.20 -10.28
CA ILE A 33 16.58 1.35 -9.38
C ILE A 33 16.72 1.04 -7.89
N ALA A 34 16.66 -0.23 -7.47
CA ALA A 34 16.54 -0.60 -6.06
C ALA A 34 17.35 -1.85 -5.69
N ASP A 35 17.84 -1.86 -4.46
CA ASP A 35 18.39 -3.04 -3.79
C ASP A 35 17.26 -3.83 -3.14
N ALA A 36 17.32 -5.16 -3.26
CA ALA A 36 16.34 -6.08 -2.69
C ALA A 36 16.83 -6.61 -1.34
N TYR A 37 15.94 -6.60 -0.36
CA TYR A 37 16.17 -7.09 0.99
C TYR A 37 15.08 -8.08 1.38
N GLN A 38 15.40 -8.95 2.33
CA GLN A 38 14.45 -9.82 3.00
C GLN A 38 14.46 -9.49 4.49
N LEU A 39 13.28 -9.17 5.03
CA LEU A 39 13.06 -9.08 6.45
C LEU A 39 12.58 -10.44 6.93
N LYS A 40 13.35 -11.08 7.80
CA LYS A 40 12.86 -12.24 8.55
C LYS A 40 11.78 -11.74 9.51
N LEU A 41 10.52 -12.05 9.22
CA LEU A 41 9.43 -11.88 10.17
C LEU A 41 9.58 -12.94 11.28
N ASP A 42 8.79 -12.85 12.36
CA ASP A 42 8.78 -13.79 13.50
C ASP A 42 9.32 -15.18 13.13
N ASP A 43 10.16 -15.79 13.98
CA ASP A 43 11.01 -16.97 13.65
C ASP A 43 10.32 -18.15 12.93
N SER A 44 8.99 -18.19 12.91
CA SER A 44 8.15 -19.19 12.26
C SER A 44 7.32 -18.73 11.05
N ALA A 45 7.32 -17.43 10.68
CA ALA A 45 6.45 -16.85 9.64
C ALA A 45 7.09 -16.74 8.25
N GLY A 46 8.42 -16.71 8.15
CA GLY A 46 9.16 -16.56 6.90
C GLY A 46 9.62 -15.12 6.65
N ASN A 47 9.84 -14.76 5.39
CA ASN A 47 10.40 -13.48 4.99
C ASN A 47 9.38 -12.54 4.32
N LEU A 48 9.51 -11.24 4.58
CA LEU A 48 8.90 -10.18 3.79
C LEU A 48 9.96 -9.55 2.87
N PRO A 49 9.84 -9.67 1.53
CA PRO A 49 10.70 -8.96 0.62
C PRO A 49 10.35 -7.46 0.62
N TYR A 50 11.38 -6.61 0.63
CA TYR A 50 11.25 -5.17 0.45
C TYR A 50 12.40 -4.62 -0.37
N TYR A 51 12.14 -3.48 -1.01
CA TYR A 51 13.05 -2.85 -1.95
C TYR A 51 13.39 -1.45 -1.47
N VAL A 52 14.65 -1.06 -1.59
CA VAL A 52 15.14 0.27 -1.22
C VAL A 52 15.83 0.88 -2.44
N VAL A 53 15.49 2.11 -2.83
CA VAL A 53 16.11 2.75 -3.99
C VAL A 53 17.64 2.85 -3.82
N LYS A 54 18.38 2.52 -4.88
CA LYS A 54 19.84 2.65 -4.95
C LYS A 54 20.23 4.12 -4.87
N SER A 55 21.20 4.43 -4.02
CA SER A 55 21.70 5.77 -3.71
C SER A 55 20.85 6.57 -2.73
N HIS A 56 21.45 6.79 -1.56
CA HIS A 56 21.10 7.87 -0.65
C HIS A 56 22.39 8.65 -0.40
N GLY A 57 22.33 9.97 -0.47
CA GLY A 57 23.44 10.84 -0.08
C GLY A 57 23.77 10.70 1.39
N ARG A 58 23.38 11.68 2.21
CA ARG A 58 23.68 11.67 3.66
C ARG A 58 22.89 10.58 4.39
N THR A 59 23.23 10.32 5.66
CA THR A 59 22.43 9.45 6.53
C THR A 59 20.98 9.97 6.63
N PRO A 60 19.97 9.22 6.16
CA PRO A 60 18.60 9.71 6.09
C PRO A 60 17.99 9.84 7.50
N HIS A 61 17.24 10.92 7.70
CA HIS A 61 16.45 11.15 8.92
C HIS A 61 14.96 10.83 8.70
N SER A 62 14.56 10.68 7.44
CA SER A 62 13.20 10.39 7.02
C SER A 62 13.16 9.20 6.06
N ALA A 63 12.04 8.49 6.04
CA ALA A 63 11.75 7.46 5.06
C ALA A 63 10.35 7.66 4.47
N LEU A 64 10.20 7.32 3.20
CA LEU A 64 8.93 7.17 2.51
C LEU A 64 8.76 5.68 2.18
N VAL A 65 7.86 5.03 2.91
CA VAL A 65 7.45 3.64 2.68
C VAL A 65 6.19 3.66 1.80
N VAL A 66 6.26 3.10 0.58
CA VAL A 66 5.17 3.11 -0.38
C VAL A 66 4.54 1.73 -0.59
N LEU A 67 3.22 1.65 -0.41
CA LEU A 67 2.44 0.42 -0.52
C LEU A 67 1.79 0.33 -1.91
N HIS A 68 2.07 -0.78 -2.58
CA HIS A 68 1.58 -1.08 -3.93
C HIS A 68 0.06 -1.26 -4.00
N GLY A 69 -0.50 -1.20 -5.22
CA GLY A 69 -1.92 -1.44 -5.46
C GLY A 69 -2.31 -2.92 -5.41
N TYR A 70 -3.57 -3.19 -5.79
CA TYR A 70 -4.10 -4.56 -5.90
C TYR A 70 -3.25 -5.48 -6.78
N PRO A 71 -2.70 -5.03 -7.94
CA PRO A 71 -1.94 -5.93 -8.80
C PRO A 71 -0.48 -6.09 -8.36
N ARG A 72 -0.15 -5.71 -7.12
CA ARG A 72 1.16 -5.87 -6.46
C ARG A 72 2.33 -5.20 -7.19
N ASP A 73 2.07 -4.07 -7.82
CA ASP A 73 3.00 -3.27 -8.63
C ASP A 73 3.98 -2.43 -7.79
N ALA A 74 4.72 -3.09 -6.89
CA ALA A 74 5.73 -2.45 -6.02
C ALA A 74 6.79 -1.68 -6.81
N GLY A 75 7.27 -2.22 -7.92
CA GLY A 75 8.23 -1.53 -8.80
C GLY A 75 7.69 -0.24 -9.41
N LYS A 76 6.45 -0.26 -9.91
CA LYS A 76 5.79 0.93 -10.47
C LYS A 76 5.58 1.99 -9.37
N THR A 77 5.15 1.56 -8.19
CA THR A 77 4.90 2.43 -7.04
C THR A 77 6.20 3.06 -6.54
N LEU A 78 7.28 2.28 -6.43
CA LEU A 78 8.60 2.77 -6.02
C LEU A 78 9.21 3.70 -7.06
N THR A 79 9.05 3.41 -8.36
CA THR A 79 9.47 4.30 -9.45
C THR A 79 8.75 5.65 -9.39
N ALA A 80 7.45 5.65 -9.09
CA ALA A 80 6.68 6.87 -8.92
C ALA A 80 7.16 7.67 -7.69
N ALA A 81 7.47 7.00 -6.59
CA ALA A 81 8.04 7.61 -5.39
C ALA A 81 9.43 8.22 -5.66
N LEU A 82 10.30 7.51 -6.38
CA LEU A 82 11.61 8.01 -6.80
C LEU A 82 11.47 9.26 -7.67
N LYS A 83 10.56 9.23 -8.66
CA LYS A 83 10.30 10.40 -9.48
C LYS A 83 9.79 11.59 -8.66
N ALA A 84 8.92 11.33 -7.69
CA ALA A 84 8.42 12.36 -6.77
C ALA A 84 9.57 12.96 -5.94
N ALA A 85 10.48 12.13 -5.42
CA ALA A 85 11.63 12.55 -4.64
C ALA A 85 12.61 13.37 -5.47
N GLN A 86 12.92 12.94 -6.71
CA GLN A 86 13.78 13.69 -7.62
C GLN A 86 13.22 15.08 -7.92
N LEU A 87 11.92 15.16 -8.20
CA LEU A 87 11.27 16.44 -8.47
C LEU A 87 11.23 17.34 -7.22
N ALA A 88 11.14 16.75 -6.02
CA ALA A 88 11.10 17.46 -4.74
C ALA A 88 12.48 17.78 -4.15
N ASP A 89 13.57 17.35 -4.79
CA ASP A 89 14.94 17.41 -4.26
C ASP A 89 15.08 16.71 -2.89
N LYS A 90 14.57 15.47 -2.83
CA LYS A 90 14.46 14.64 -1.61
C LYS A 90 15.18 13.29 -1.67
N THR A 91 15.93 13.02 -2.74
CA THR A 91 16.64 11.74 -2.89
C THR A 91 17.78 11.55 -1.89
N ASP A 92 18.34 12.65 -1.38
CA ASP A 92 19.54 12.62 -0.52
C ASP A 92 19.23 12.56 0.98
N ASP A 93 18.00 12.90 1.39
CA ASP A 93 17.57 13.02 2.80
C ASP A 93 16.45 12.04 3.19
N THR A 94 15.87 11.34 2.21
CA THR A 94 14.73 10.45 2.37
C THR A 94 15.04 9.05 1.83
N LEU A 95 14.92 8.05 2.70
CA LEU A 95 14.96 6.64 2.33
C LEU A 95 13.67 6.27 1.58
N LEU A 96 13.75 5.70 0.37
CA LEU A 96 12.58 5.28 -0.39
C LEU A 96 12.45 3.77 -0.36
N VAL A 97 11.35 3.27 0.22
CA VAL A 97 11.16 1.85 0.52
C VAL A 97 9.84 1.35 -0.03
N ALA A 98 9.81 0.15 -0.60
CA ALA A 98 8.57 -0.53 -0.97
C ALA A 98 8.60 -1.99 -0.49
N PRO A 99 7.78 -2.40 0.50
CA PRO A 99 7.53 -3.82 0.74
C PRO A 99 6.69 -4.42 -0.41
N LEU A 100 6.87 -5.71 -0.64
CA LEU A 100 6.03 -6.51 -1.52
C LEU A 100 5.38 -7.61 -0.69
N TYR A 101 4.05 -7.59 -0.57
CA TYR A 101 3.32 -8.67 0.09
C TYR A 101 3.23 -9.89 -0.85
N PRO A 102 3.92 -10.99 -0.57
CA PRO A 102 3.95 -12.15 -1.45
C PRO A 102 2.59 -12.86 -1.45
N VAL A 103 2.23 -13.43 -2.60
CA VAL A 103 1.01 -14.20 -2.79
C VAL A 103 1.39 -15.53 -3.47
N PRO A 104 0.79 -16.67 -3.10
CA PRO A 104 1.10 -17.96 -3.72
C PRO A 104 0.96 -17.89 -5.24
N ALA A 105 1.87 -18.53 -5.98
CA ALA A 105 1.88 -18.51 -7.44
C ALA A 105 0.52 -18.91 -8.06
N ALA A 106 -0.19 -19.86 -7.44
CA ALA A 106 -1.52 -20.30 -7.87
C ALA A 106 -2.59 -19.19 -7.79
N GLN A 107 -2.46 -18.25 -6.85
CA GLN A 107 -3.39 -17.14 -6.66
C GLN A 107 -2.93 -15.84 -7.33
N ALA A 108 -1.61 -15.66 -7.48
CA ALA A 108 -0.97 -14.43 -7.93
C ALA A 108 -1.51 -13.91 -9.26
N ARG A 109 -1.95 -14.78 -10.18
CA ARG A 109 -2.53 -14.38 -11.49
C ARG A 109 -3.70 -13.40 -11.38
N ARG A 110 -4.42 -13.37 -10.24
CA ARG A 110 -5.55 -12.47 -10.00
C ARG A 110 -5.13 -11.08 -9.53
N CYS A 111 -3.91 -10.95 -9.01
CA CYS A 111 -3.37 -9.73 -8.40
C CYS A 111 -1.88 -9.57 -8.80
N HIS A 112 -1.64 -9.46 -10.10
CA HIS A 112 -0.29 -9.41 -10.67
C HIS A 112 -0.18 -8.33 -11.74
N SER A 113 1.00 -7.70 -11.77
CA SER A 113 1.48 -6.85 -12.85
C SER A 113 2.78 -7.43 -13.42
N PRO A 114 3.10 -7.17 -14.69
CA PRO A 114 4.43 -7.53 -15.23
C PRO A 114 5.56 -7.00 -14.35
N GLY A 115 6.61 -7.82 -14.15
CA GLY A 115 7.78 -7.46 -13.35
C GLY A 115 7.60 -7.60 -11.84
N VAL A 116 6.47 -8.13 -11.36
CA VAL A 116 6.30 -8.46 -9.93
C VAL A 116 7.06 -9.76 -9.63
N PRO A 117 8.04 -9.75 -8.71
CA PRO A 117 8.77 -10.96 -8.35
C PRO A 117 7.84 -12.07 -7.85
N ALA A 118 8.14 -13.30 -8.25
CA ALA A 118 7.46 -14.48 -7.74
C ALA A 118 7.83 -14.69 -6.27
N ALA A 119 6.86 -15.18 -5.49
CA ALA A 119 7.11 -15.57 -4.11
C ALA A 119 8.15 -16.70 -4.05
N GLN A 120 9.06 -16.61 -3.09
CA GLN A 120 10.11 -17.60 -2.81
C GLN A 120 9.64 -18.61 -1.75
N PRO A 121 10.29 -19.79 -1.62
CA PRO A 121 9.88 -20.83 -0.69
C PRO A 121 9.76 -20.39 0.77
N ASP A 122 10.64 -19.49 1.21
CA ASP A 122 10.69 -19.02 2.61
C ASP A 122 9.92 -17.69 2.82
N ASP A 123 9.17 -17.23 1.82
CA ASP A 123 8.38 -16.00 1.95
C ASP A 123 7.14 -16.24 2.83
N THR A 124 6.80 -15.24 3.65
CA THR A 124 5.49 -15.15 4.27
C THR A 124 4.45 -14.84 3.21
N LEU A 125 3.39 -15.64 3.12
CA LEU A 125 2.40 -15.54 2.04
C LEU A 125 1.07 -14.99 2.55
N TRP A 126 0.50 -14.01 1.85
CA TRP A 126 -0.88 -13.55 2.03
C TRP A 126 -1.76 -13.96 0.84
N SER A 127 -3.08 -13.77 0.94
CA SER A 127 -3.95 -13.84 -0.23
C SER A 127 -3.94 -12.51 -1.00
N CYS A 128 -4.52 -12.46 -2.20
CA CYS A 128 -4.66 -11.21 -2.93
C CYS A 128 -5.44 -10.11 -2.18
N SER A 129 -6.19 -10.47 -1.13
CA SER A 129 -7.02 -9.53 -0.35
C SER A 129 -6.61 -9.40 1.11
N SER A 130 -6.07 -10.44 1.75
CA SER A 130 -5.87 -10.43 3.21
C SER A 130 -4.84 -9.39 3.64
N TRP A 131 -3.76 -9.18 2.87
CA TRP A 131 -2.78 -8.15 3.22
C TRP A 131 -3.41 -6.76 3.28
N ILE A 132 -4.35 -6.45 2.37
CA ILE A 132 -5.00 -5.13 2.25
C ILE A 132 -5.73 -4.74 3.53
N GLU A 133 -6.29 -5.70 4.25
CA GLU A 133 -7.18 -5.47 5.39
C GLU A 133 -6.53 -5.82 6.73
N GLY A 134 -5.20 -5.85 6.80
CA GLY A 134 -4.50 -6.23 8.03
C GLY A 134 -4.56 -7.72 8.35
N GLY A 135 -5.01 -8.55 7.42
CA GLY A 135 -5.22 -9.97 7.65
C GLY A 135 -3.94 -10.73 7.97
N LEU A 136 -4.11 -11.89 8.63
CA LEU A 136 -3.03 -12.85 8.83
C LEU A 136 -2.51 -13.40 7.50
N ASP A 137 -1.25 -13.81 7.52
CA ASP A 137 -0.64 -14.65 6.49
C ASP A 137 -1.37 -16.01 6.42
N LEU A 138 -1.10 -16.78 5.37
CA LEU A 138 -1.78 -18.04 5.11
C LEU A 138 -1.47 -19.12 6.16
N GLN A 139 -0.44 -18.94 7.00
CA GLN A 139 -0.17 -19.81 8.15
C GLN A 139 -0.74 -19.28 9.47
N SER A 140 -1.46 -18.14 9.46
CA SER A 140 -2.09 -17.55 10.64
C SER A 140 -1.11 -17.16 11.75
N ARG A 141 0.09 -16.73 11.38
CA ARG A 141 1.19 -16.37 12.29
C ARG A 141 1.37 -14.87 12.43
N VAL A 142 1.40 -14.14 11.32
CA VAL A 142 1.73 -12.72 11.30
C VAL A 142 0.70 -11.94 10.48
N SER A 143 0.23 -10.82 11.03
CA SER A 143 -0.65 -9.92 10.31
C SER A 143 0.15 -9.04 9.34
N SER A 144 -0.48 -8.58 8.26
CA SER A 144 0.19 -7.67 7.32
C SER A 144 0.53 -6.31 7.96
N PHE A 145 -0.21 -5.88 8.99
CA PHE A 145 0.09 -4.70 9.80
C PHE A 145 1.32 -4.89 10.68
N SER A 146 1.39 -5.98 11.43
CA SER A 146 2.57 -6.31 12.24
C SER A 146 3.82 -6.51 11.38
N ALA A 147 3.68 -7.04 10.16
CA ALA A 147 4.78 -7.12 9.21
C ALA A 147 5.30 -5.73 8.79
N LEU A 148 4.43 -4.71 8.67
CA LEU A 148 4.86 -3.34 8.43
C LEU A 148 5.52 -2.71 9.66
N ASP A 149 5.01 -2.96 10.88
CA ASP A 149 5.66 -2.51 12.12
C ASP A 149 7.08 -3.07 12.23
N GLN A 150 7.26 -4.38 11.96
CA GLN A 150 8.57 -5.03 11.94
C GLN A 150 9.49 -4.46 10.86
N LEU A 151 8.97 -4.13 9.68
CA LEU A 151 9.75 -3.44 8.65
C LEU A 151 10.22 -2.07 9.12
N ILE A 152 9.35 -1.26 9.71
CA ILE A 152 9.73 0.07 10.21
C ILE A 152 10.79 -0.06 11.32
N ALA A 153 10.71 -1.08 12.18
CA ALA A 153 11.74 -1.40 13.16
C ALA A 153 13.08 -1.79 12.52
N GLU A 154 13.06 -2.64 11.48
CA GLU A 154 14.27 -3.01 10.73
C GLU A 154 14.91 -1.79 10.06
N LEU A 155 14.11 -0.90 9.46
CA LEU A 155 14.62 0.35 8.89
C LEU A 155 15.27 1.22 9.97
N LYS A 156 14.71 1.28 11.18
CA LYS A 156 15.30 2.02 12.30
C LYS A 156 16.64 1.43 12.76
N ILE A 157 16.78 0.11 12.75
CA ILE A 157 18.02 -0.58 13.09
C ILE A 157 19.10 -0.30 12.03
N LYS A 158 18.75 -0.43 10.74
CA LYS A 158 19.67 -0.18 9.62
C LYS A 158 20.05 1.30 9.46
N TRP A 159 19.12 2.21 9.74
CA TRP A 159 19.33 3.66 9.67
C TRP A 159 18.99 4.32 11.03
N PRO A 160 19.92 4.29 12.01
CA PRO A 160 19.66 4.75 13.38
C PRO A 160 19.25 6.22 13.53
N GLN A 161 19.51 7.07 12.52
CA GLN A 161 19.08 8.47 12.51
C GLN A 161 17.64 8.68 12.01
N LEU A 162 16.97 7.63 11.53
CA LEU A 162 15.58 7.70 11.09
C LEU A 162 14.67 8.14 12.25
N ARG A 163 13.96 9.25 12.09
CA ARG A 163 13.00 9.78 13.08
C ARG A 163 11.58 9.89 12.53
N GLN A 164 11.43 9.99 11.22
CA GLN A 164 10.13 10.23 10.58
C GLN A 164 9.91 9.21 9.46
N VAL A 165 8.74 8.59 9.44
CA VAL A 165 8.35 7.70 8.35
C VAL A 165 7.00 8.14 7.80
N THR A 166 6.99 8.53 6.52
CA THR A 166 5.75 8.64 5.75
C THR A 166 5.39 7.27 5.23
N VAL A 167 4.24 6.75 5.63
CA VAL A 167 3.65 5.54 5.05
C VAL A 167 2.59 5.98 4.04
N ALA A 168 2.89 5.78 2.75
CA ALA A 168 2.02 6.18 1.66
C ALA A 168 1.47 4.96 0.93
N GLY A 169 0.19 4.97 0.57
CA GLY A 169 -0.43 3.90 -0.17
C GLY A 169 -1.20 4.42 -1.38
N PHE A 170 -1.25 3.62 -2.44
CA PHE A 170 -2.08 3.88 -3.61
C PHE A 170 -3.07 2.73 -3.83
N SER A 171 -4.35 3.03 -4.15
CA SER A 171 -5.36 2.01 -4.46
C SER A 171 -5.61 1.00 -3.33
N ALA A 172 -5.25 -0.27 -3.50
CA ALA A 172 -5.29 -1.26 -2.41
C ALA A 172 -4.29 -0.93 -1.30
N GLY A 173 -3.09 -0.43 -1.63
CA GLY A 173 -2.14 0.05 -0.66
C GLY A 173 -2.68 1.24 0.15
N ALA A 174 -3.52 2.08 -0.46
CA ALA A 174 -4.18 3.17 0.26
C ALA A 174 -5.24 2.66 1.25
N GLN A 175 -5.99 1.61 0.89
CA GLN A 175 -6.87 0.92 1.85
C GLN A 175 -6.04 0.39 3.02
N PHE A 176 -4.98 -0.37 2.74
CA PHE A 176 -4.05 -0.86 3.76
C PHE A 176 -3.61 0.25 4.71
N VAL A 177 -3.09 1.35 4.17
CA VAL A 177 -2.56 2.45 4.97
C VAL A 177 -3.67 3.06 5.80
N GLN A 178 -4.85 3.29 5.23
CA GLN A 178 -5.98 3.86 5.94
C GLN A 178 -6.45 2.98 7.10
N HIS A 179 -6.50 1.66 6.92
CA HIS A 179 -6.80 0.73 8.00
C HIS A 179 -5.69 0.73 9.06
N TYR A 180 -4.43 0.65 8.65
CA TYR A 180 -3.25 0.53 9.51
C TYR A 180 -3.08 1.68 10.50
N VAL A 181 -3.50 2.90 10.17
CA VAL A 181 -3.38 4.09 11.05
C VAL A 181 -3.84 3.79 12.50
N GLY A 182 -4.96 3.10 12.66
CA GLY A 182 -5.51 2.81 13.98
C GLY A 182 -4.81 1.66 14.74
N PHE A 183 -3.92 0.92 14.07
CA PHE A 183 -3.24 -0.26 14.60
C PHE A 183 -1.73 -0.11 14.70
N ALA A 184 -1.14 0.92 14.08
CA ALA A 184 0.30 1.10 14.01
C ALA A 184 1.00 1.13 15.38
N GLU A 185 2.15 0.47 15.46
CA GLU A 185 3.01 0.39 16.64
C GLU A 185 4.47 0.71 16.26
N PRO A 186 4.78 1.98 15.93
CA PRO A 186 6.13 2.35 15.52
C PRO A 186 7.15 2.16 16.66
N PRO A 187 8.42 1.84 16.34
CA PRO A 187 9.48 1.76 17.33
C PRO A 187 9.74 3.11 17.99
N THR A 188 10.28 3.09 19.22
CA THR A 188 10.61 4.30 19.98
C THR A 188 11.47 5.28 19.18
N GLY A 189 11.09 6.55 19.18
CA GLY A 189 11.83 7.62 18.50
C GLY A 189 11.58 7.70 16.99
N VAL A 190 10.57 6.99 16.47
CA VAL A 190 10.04 7.15 15.12
C VAL A 190 8.60 7.64 15.19
N SER A 191 8.31 8.75 14.49
CA SER A 191 6.95 9.24 14.28
C SER A 191 6.43 8.85 12.90
N LEU A 192 5.18 8.40 12.83
CA LEU A 192 4.51 8.06 11.58
C LEU A 192 3.60 9.18 11.10
N ARG A 193 3.56 9.33 9.78
CA ARG A 193 2.52 10.09 9.06
C ARG A 193 2.02 9.28 7.87
N TYR A 194 0.82 9.57 7.41
CA TYR A 194 0.12 8.70 6.48
C TYR A 194 -0.38 9.46 5.26
N VAL A 195 -0.17 8.90 4.08
CA VAL A 195 -0.72 9.41 2.81
C VAL A 195 -1.58 8.33 2.18
N VAL A 196 -2.88 8.60 2.06
CA VAL A 196 -3.87 7.66 1.54
C VAL A 196 -4.34 8.17 0.17
N SER A 197 -3.94 7.49 -0.91
CA SER A 197 -4.19 7.93 -2.29
C SER A 197 -5.11 6.98 -3.06
N ASP A 198 -6.25 7.49 -3.51
CA ASP A 198 -7.19 6.78 -4.39
C ASP A 198 -7.63 5.40 -3.88
N PRO A 199 -7.99 5.22 -2.59
CA PRO A 199 -8.45 3.92 -2.11
C PRO A 199 -9.77 3.53 -2.78
N GLY A 200 -9.91 2.22 -3.04
CA GLY A 200 -11.15 1.67 -3.57
C GLY A 200 -12.32 1.78 -2.60
N SER A 201 -12.09 1.78 -1.29
CA SER A 201 -13.11 1.91 -0.24
C SER A 201 -12.46 2.43 1.04
N TRP A 202 -13.26 2.93 1.96
CA TRP A 202 -12.80 3.54 3.21
C TRP A 202 -13.39 2.84 4.43
N LEU A 203 -12.61 2.77 5.52
CA LEU A 203 -13.08 2.45 6.86
C LEU A 203 -13.80 3.64 7.50
N TYR A 204 -15.07 3.47 7.84
CA TYR A 204 -15.85 4.41 8.66
C TYR A 204 -15.90 3.95 10.12
N PHE A 205 -16.05 4.87 11.07
CA PHE A 205 -16.07 4.56 12.51
C PHE A 205 -17.47 4.41 13.10
N ASP A 206 -18.49 4.43 12.24
CA ASP A 206 -19.91 4.27 12.58
C ASP A 206 -20.72 3.94 11.31
N ARG A 207 -22.05 3.94 11.46
CA ARG A 207 -23.03 3.62 10.41
C ARG A 207 -23.48 4.83 9.58
N PHE A 208 -22.98 6.04 9.86
CA PHE A 208 -23.32 7.21 9.07
C PHE A 208 -22.64 7.15 7.71
N ARG A 209 -23.40 7.34 6.65
CA ARG A 209 -22.89 7.41 5.29
C ARG A 209 -23.28 8.72 4.61
N PRO A 210 -22.39 9.25 3.77
CA PRO A 210 -22.64 10.48 3.03
C PRO A 210 -23.71 10.24 1.96
N GLN A 211 -24.76 11.06 1.98
CA GLN A 211 -25.73 11.17 0.90
C GLN A 211 -25.59 12.56 0.28
N PRO A 212 -25.16 12.68 -0.99
CA PRO A 212 -24.91 13.99 -1.56
C PRO A 212 -26.24 14.74 -1.73
N VAL A 213 -26.24 16.03 -1.40
CA VAL A 213 -27.43 16.90 -1.55
C VAL A 213 -27.76 17.13 -3.04
N ALA A 214 -26.76 17.01 -3.90
CA ALA A 214 -26.88 17.08 -5.36
C ALA A 214 -26.32 15.79 -6.00
N ASP A 215 -26.40 15.68 -7.32
CA ASP A 215 -25.81 14.54 -8.04
C ASP A 215 -24.30 14.43 -7.78
N TRP A 216 -23.80 13.21 -7.55
CA TRP A 216 -22.37 12.92 -7.34
C TRP A 216 -21.43 13.50 -8.42
N ARG A 217 -21.90 13.66 -9.66
CA ARG A 217 -21.16 14.29 -10.76
C ARG A 217 -20.85 15.78 -10.52
N SER A 218 -21.62 16.42 -9.64
CA SER A 218 -21.40 17.82 -9.24
C SER A 218 -20.33 17.98 -8.16
N CYS A 219 -19.95 16.87 -7.50
CA CYS A 219 -18.97 16.86 -6.42
C CYS A 219 -17.55 16.86 -7.00
N SER A 220 -16.88 18.02 -6.91
CA SER A 220 -15.50 18.25 -7.37
C SER A 220 -14.71 19.06 -6.34
N GLN A 221 -13.40 19.24 -6.56
CA GLN A 221 -12.58 20.11 -5.72
C GLN A 221 -13.11 21.54 -5.67
N GLU A 222 -13.46 22.10 -6.83
CA GLU A 222 -13.88 23.50 -6.97
C GLU A 222 -15.25 23.77 -6.36
N LYS A 223 -16.19 22.83 -6.52
CA LYS A 223 -17.58 23.00 -6.09
C LYS A 223 -17.82 22.47 -4.67
N GLY A 224 -16.92 21.65 -4.15
CA GLY A 224 -17.16 20.85 -2.96
C GLY A 224 -18.32 19.87 -3.16
N CYS A 225 -18.80 19.28 -2.07
CA CYS A 225 -19.97 18.42 -2.07
C CYS A 225 -20.71 18.62 -0.74
N GLY A 226 -21.98 18.97 -0.80
CA GLY A 226 -22.85 19.00 0.36
C GLY A 226 -23.35 17.59 0.67
N PHE A 227 -23.32 17.19 1.94
CA PHE A 227 -23.79 15.87 2.37
C PHE A 227 -24.87 15.98 3.45
N THR A 228 -25.91 15.18 3.33
CA THR A 228 -26.71 14.73 4.47
C THR A 228 -26.10 13.43 5.00
N TRP A 229 -26.13 13.26 6.33
CA TRP A 229 -25.55 12.10 7.00
C TRP A 229 -26.67 11.17 7.40
N THR A 230 -26.80 10.06 6.70
CA THR A 230 -27.85 9.07 6.96
C THR A 230 -27.23 7.88 7.68
N GLU A 231 -27.79 7.54 8.83
CA GLU A 231 -27.48 6.27 9.48
C GLU A 231 -28.14 5.15 8.67
N MET A 232 -27.33 4.27 8.09
CA MET A 232 -27.83 3.14 7.30
C MET A 232 -27.89 1.88 8.16
N THR A 233 -29.02 1.18 8.09
CA THR A 233 -29.25 -0.04 8.89
C THR A 233 -28.65 -1.28 8.23
N ALA A 234 -28.39 -2.31 9.02
CA ALA A 234 -27.85 -3.58 8.52
C ALA A 234 -28.79 -4.27 7.52
N ASP A 235 -30.10 -4.05 7.62
CA ASP A 235 -31.10 -4.67 6.73
C ASP A 235 -30.91 -4.22 5.27
N SER A 236 -30.52 -2.96 5.06
CA SER A 236 -30.21 -2.43 3.73
C SER A 236 -28.84 -2.87 3.23
N CYS A 237 -27.89 -3.09 4.14
CA CYS A 237 -26.50 -3.34 3.82
C CYS A 237 -25.78 -4.07 4.97
N PRO A 238 -25.81 -5.41 5.01
CA PRO A 238 -25.39 -6.16 6.20
C PRO A 238 -23.92 -5.96 6.60
N ASN A 239 -23.06 -5.74 5.60
CA ASN A 239 -21.62 -5.55 5.82
C ASN A 239 -21.20 -4.07 5.93
N LEU A 240 -22.16 -3.14 6.01
CA LEU A 240 -21.89 -1.69 5.97
C LEU A 240 -20.83 -1.26 6.98
N ASN A 241 -20.99 -1.70 8.23
CA ASN A 241 -20.12 -1.32 9.34
C ASN A 241 -19.25 -2.48 9.83
N ARG A 242 -19.27 -3.63 9.15
CA ARG A 242 -18.36 -4.75 9.44
C ARG A 242 -16.97 -4.46 8.87
N TRP A 243 -15.94 -5.00 9.50
CA TRP A 243 -14.60 -5.01 8.95
C TRP A 243 -14.61 -5.58 7.53
N LYS A 244 -14.01 -4.93 6.53
CA LYS A 244 -13.10 -3.77 6.62
C LYS A 244 -13.71 -2.39 6.30
N TYR A 245 -15.03 -2.28 6.11
CA TYR A 245 -15.69 -1.01 5.76
C TYR A 245 -16.13 -0.21 6.99
N GLY A 246 -16.24 -0.89 8.13
CA GLY A 246 -16.45 -0.27 9.43
C GLY A 246 -15.71 -1.00 10.55
N ILE A 247 -15.96 -0.56 11.78
CA ILE A 247 -15.25 -1.00 12.98
C ILE A 247 -15.93 -2.17 13.72
N GLU A 248 -17.05 -2.69 13.22
CA GLU A 248 -17.65 -3.91 13.79
C GLU A 248 -16.88 -5.15 13.37
N ASN A 249 -16.72 -6.09 14.31
CA ASN A 249 -16.01 -7.35 14.09
C ASN A 249 -14.58 -7.16 13.54
N ILE A 250 -13.86 -6.12 13.99
CA ILE A 250 -12.40 -6.04 13.82
C ILE A 250 -11.80 -7.38 14.28
N PRO A 251 -10.91 -8.00 13.49
CA PRO A 251 -10.32 -9.27 13.86
C PRO A 251 -9.58 -9.21 15.20
N GLY A 252 -9.87 -10.15 16.09
CA GLY A 252 -9.37 -10.13 17.47
C GLY A 252 -7.84 -10.24 17.60
N PHE A 253 -7.16 -10.79 16.58
CA PHE A 253 -5.70 -10.90 16.55
C PHE A 253 -4.98 -9.55 16.46
N HIS A 254 -5.68 -8.45 16.16
CA HIS A 254 -5.11 -7.12 16.22
C HIS A 254 -4.95 -6.59 17.66
N GLY A 255 -5.63 -7.18 18.64
CA GLY A 255 -5.47 -6.82 20.06
C GLY A 255 -5.93 -5.40 20.45
N GLN A 256 -6.47 -4.60 19.53
CA GLN A 256 -6.95 -3.24 19.77
C GLN A 256 -8.48 -3.18 19.89
N THR A 257 -8.99 -2.29 20.75
CA THR A 257 -10.42 -2.00 20.84
C THR A 257 -10.86 -1.00 19.78
N ARG A 258 -12.16 -0.95 19.49
CA ARG A 258 -12.75 0.02 18.55
C ARG A 258 -12.45 1.46 18.95
N GLU A 259 -12.52 1.73 20.24
CA GLU A 259 -12.27 3.05 20.85
C GLU A 259 -10.81 3.46 20.65
N THR A 260 -9.87 2.55 20.93
CA THR A 260 -8.43 2.82 20.76
C THR A 260 -8.09 3.05 19.28
N VAL A 261 -8.61 2.21 18.37
CA VAL A 261 -8.41 2.38 16.92
C VAL A 261 -8.93 3.74 16.46
N ARG A 262 -10.13 4.15 16.91
CA ARG A 262 -10.71 5.47 16.60
C ARG A 262 -9.87 6.61 17.15
N GLN A 263 -9.42 6.52 18.41
CA GLN A 263 -8.61 7.56 19.05
C GLN A 263 -7.26 7.73 18.35
N ARG A 264 -6.57 6.63 18.04
CA ARG A 264 -5.31 6.66 17.28
C ARG A 264 -5.50 7.27 15.90
N TYR A 265 -6.58 6.88 15.19
CA TYR A 265 -6.92 7.46 13.89
C TYR A 265 -7.21 8.96 13.98
N ALA A 266 -7.95 9.41 15.00
CA ALA A 266 -8.25 10.82 15.20
C ALA A 266 -7.01 11.68 15.53
N ALA A 267 -5.98 11.09 16.15
CA ALA A 267 -4.75 11.80 16.53
C ALA A 267 -3.66 11.80 15.45
N ALA A 268 -3.74 10.92 14.45
CA ALA A 268 -2.69 10.74 13.45
C ALA A 268 -2.53 11.94 12.47
N ASP A 269 -1.32 12.11 11.92
CA ASP A 269 -1.08 12.98 10.75
C ASP A 269 -1.46 12.22 9.47
N ILE A 270 -2.58 12.59 8.85
CA ILE A 270 -3.12 11.91 7.67
C ILE A 270 -3.41 12.94 6.58
N THR A 271 -2.92 12.66 5.37
CA THR A 271 -3.29 13.37 4.15
C THR A 271 -4.03 12.44 3.20
N TYR A 272 -5.18 12.90 2.69
CA TYR A 272 -5.96 12.18 1.68
C TYR A 272 -5.65 12.75 0.30
N ILE A 273 -5.50 11.88 -0.70
CA ILE A 273 -5.26 12.27 -2.10
C ILE A 273 -6.22 11.51 -3.01
N GLU A 274 -6.80 12.20 -3.99
CA GLU A 274 -7.57 11.60 -5.07
C GLU A 274 -7.17 12.21 -6.43
N GLY A 275 -7.18 11.41 -7.49
CA GLY A 275 -7.08 11.88 -8.86
C GLY A 275 -8.39 12.51 -9.32
N GLU A 276 -8.31 13.70 -9.91
CA GLU A 276 -9.49 14.41 -10.45
C GLU A 276 -10.29 13.56 -11.46
N LYS A 277 -9.61 12.69 -12.20
CA LYS A 277 -10.21 11.80 -13.20
C LYS A 277 -10.41 10.38 -12.70
N ASP A 278 -10.22 10.08 -11.41
CA ASP A 278 -10.53 8.76 -10.83
C ASP A 278 -12.03 8.61 -10.54
N THR A 279 -12.81 8.84 -11.60
CA THR A 279 -14.27 8.85 -11.58
C THR A 279 -14.83 8.39 -12.91
N GLY A 280 -16.04 7.83 -12.91
CA GLY A 280 -16.67 7.30 -14.10
C GLY A 280 -16.01 6.00 -14.61
N HIS A 281 -16.28 5.68 -15.87
CA HIS A 281 -15.83 4.43 -16.52
C HIS A 281 -14.81 4.69 -17.64
N ALA A 282 -14.22 5.88 -17.69
CA ALA A 282 -13.26 6.25 -18.73
C ALA A 282 -12.00 5.36 -18.68
N PRO A 283 -11.26 5.22 -19.80
CA PRO A 283 -9.96 4.56 -19.78
C PRO A 283 -9.05 5.10 -18.67
N GLY A 284 -8.31 4.22 -17.98
CA GLY A 284 -7.41 4.60 -16.88
C GLY A 284 -8.07 4.75 -15.50
N THR A 285 -9.40 4.67 -15.38
CA THR A 285 -10.11 4.66 -14.07
C THR A 285 -10.07 3.31 -13.37
N PHE A 286 -9.68 2.24 -14.08
CA PHE A 286 -9.72 0.87 -13.57
C PHE A 286 -11.09 0.48 -12.98
N TYR A 287 -12.19 0.99 -13.54
CA TYR A 287 -13.56 0.75 -13.05
C TYR A 287 -13.94 -0.73 -12.91
N LYS A 288 -13.38 -1.60 -13.76
CA LYS A 288 -13.63 -3.05 -13.70
C LYS A 288 -13.25 -3.67 -12.36
N ILE A 289 -12.16 -3.20 -11.75
CA ILE A 289 -11.66 -3.68 -10.45
C ILE A 289 -12.12 -2.84 -9.25
N LEU A 290 -12.92 -1.78 -9.49
CA LEU A 290 -13.51 -1.00 -8.41
C LEU A 290 -14.49 -1.87 -7.61
N ASP A 291 -14.40 -1.77 -6.28
CA ASP A 291 -15.30 -2.45 -5.36
C ASP A 291 -16.74 -1.94 -5.50
N LYS A 292 -17.64 -2.88 -5.80
CA LYS A 292 -19.07 -2.66 -6.01
C LYS A 292 -19.92 -3.37 -4.95
N SER A 293 -19.32 -3.81 -3.85
CA SER A 293 -20.08 -4.28 -2.69
C SER A 293 -20.99 -3.16 -2.17
N CYS A 294 -22.12 -3.54 -1.58
CA CYS A 294 -23.05 -2.57 -1.00
C CYS A 294 -22.34 -1.59 -0.03
N ALA A 295 -21.44 -2.11 0.82
CA ALA A 295 -20.73 -1.31 1.81
C ALA A 295 -19.80 -0.27 1.16
N ALA A 296 -19.17 -0.60 0.04
CA ALA A 296 -18.35 0.34 -0.73
C ALA A 296 -19.21 1.34 -1.53
N GLN A 297 -20.32 0.89 -2.13
CA GLN A 297 -21.24 1.76 -2.86
C GLN A 297 -21.93 2.80 -1.97
N ALA A 298 -22.17 2.47 -0.70
CA ALA A 298 -22.70 3.41 0.30
C ALA A 298 -21.77 4.62 0.57
N GLN A 299 -20.52 4.57 0.12
CA GLN A 299 -19.53 5.63 0.29
C GLN A 299 -19.45 6.56 -0.93
N GLY A 300 -20.07 6.17 -2.05
CA GLY A 300 -20.02 6.89 -3.33
C GLY A 300 -19.79 5.95 -4.53
N PRO A 301 -20.05 6.44 -5.76
CA PRO A 301 -20.01 5.61 -6.96
C PRO A 301 -18.59 5.31 -7.47
N TYR A 302 -17.63 6.20 -7.24
CA TYR A 302 -16.24 6.10 -7.72
C TYR A 302 -15.25 6.62 -6.67
N ARG A 303 -13.94 6.42 -6.89
CA ARG A 303 -12.90 6.70 -5.88
C ARG A 303 -12.84 8.17 -5.50
N LEU A 304 -12.80 9.09 -6.48
CA LEU A 304 -12.85 10.53 -6.21
C LEU A 304 -14.03 10.90 -5.31
N GLN A 305 -15.24 10.45 -5.65
CA GLN A 305 -16.43 10.73 -4.86
C GLN A 305 -16.34 10.12 -3.45
N ARG A 306 -15.82 8.90 -3.32
CA ARG A 306 -15.60 8.25 -2.02
C ARG A 306 -14.61 9.05 -1.17
N GLY A 307 -13.52 9.54 -1.73
CA GLY A 307 -12.54 10.38 -1.03
C GLY A 307 -13.11 11.74 -0.61
N VAL A 308 -13.84 12.43 -1.50
CA VAL A 308 -14.54 13.70 -1.17
C VAL A 308 -15.49 13.49 0.01
N ALA A 309 -16.24 12.40 -0.01
CA ALA A 309 -17.21 12.11 1.02
C ALA A 309 -16.54 11.69 2.34
N TYR A 310 -15.47 10.90 2.28
CA TYR A 310 -14.70 10.51 3.45
C TYR A 310 -14.03 11.70 4.14
N ALA A 311 -13.43 12.62 3.37
CA ALA A 311 -12.81 13.82 3.94
C ALA A 311 -13.84 14.74 4.63
N ALA A 312 -15.09 14.77 4.13
CA ALA A 312 -16.18 15.45 4.82
C ALA A 312 -16.59 14.71 6.11
N TYR A 313 -16.60 13.38 6.10
CA TYR A 313 -16.89 12.54 7.27
C TYR A 313 -15.83 12.71 8.36
N ASP A 314 -14.55 12.62 8.00
CA ASP A 314 -13.42 12.79 8.93
C ASP A 314 -13.49 14.15 9.63
N ARG A 315 -13.66 15.23 8.86
CA ARG A 315 -13.82 16.60 9.39
C ARG A 315 -15.05 16.75 10.29
N ARG A 316 -16.11 15.98 10.07
CA ARG A 316 -17.35 16.11 10.84
C ARG A 316 -17.34 15.27 12.12
N PHE A 317 -16.82 14.04 12.08
CA PHE A 317 -17.03 13.01 13.09
C PHE A 317 -15.76 12.41 13.70
N ILE A 318 -14.61 12.58 13.06
CA ILE A 318 -13.34 12.03 13.55
C ILE A 318 -12.50 13.12 14.19
N ALA A 319 -12.12 14.13 13.41
CA ALA A 319 -11.14 15.14 13.82
C ALA A 319 -11.58 16.57 13.44
N PRO A 320 -12.69 17.09 14.00
CA PRO A 320 -13.25 18.39 13.60
C PRO A 320 -12.34 19.60 13.88
N SER A 321 -11.41 19.48 14.83
CA SER A 321 -10.40 20.50 15.13
C SER A 321 -9.17 20.41 14.21
N VAL A 322 -8.95 19.27 13.56
CA VAL A 322 -7.82 19.04 12.65
C VAL A 322 -8.32 19.27 11.22
N LYS A 323 -7.81 20.31 10.56
CA LYS A 323 -8.19 20.62 9.17
C LYS A 323 -7.49 19.67 8.18
N ARG A 324 -7.74 18.36 8.27
CA ARG A 324 -7.28 17.39 7.26
C ARG A 324 -7.94 17.73 5.92
N GLN A 325 -7.10 17.97 4.91
CA GLN A 325 -7.56 18.32 3.57
C GLN A 325 -7.48 17.11 2.66
N LEU A 326 -8.49 16.97 1.79
CA LEU A 326 -8.39 16.14 0.61
C LEU A 326 -7.67 16.95 -0.47
N LEU A 327 -6.55 16.42 -0.93
CA LEU A 327 -5.82 16.95 -2.07
C LEU A 327 -6.32 16.27 -3.34
N ILE A 328 -6.79 17.04 -4.31
CA ILE A 328 -7.19 16.51 -5.61
C ILE A 328 -6.11 16.85 -6.63
N VAL A 329 -5.64 15.83 -7.36
CA VAL A 329 -4.57 15.98 -8.37
C VAL A 329 -5.20 16.17 -9.74
N PRO A 330 -5.05 17.37 -10.35
CA PRO A 330 -5.67 17.66 -11.64
C PRO A 330 -5.16 16.74 -12.74
N GLY A 331 -6.07 16.31 -13.61
CA GLY A 331 -5.73 15.56 -14.81
C GLY A 331 -5.38 14.08 -14.62
N CYS A 332 -5.13 13.62 -13.39
CA CYS A 332 -4.78 12.23 -13.09
C CYS A 332 -6.03 11.36 -12.85
N ALA A 333 -6.04 10.17 -13.44
CA ALA A 333 -6.99 9.10 -13.13
C ALA A 333 -6.36 8.14 -12.09
N HIS A 334 -6.71 6.85 -12.14
CA HIS A 334 -6.20 5.85 -11.22
C HIS A 334 -4.80 5.37 -11.61
N ASP A 335 -3.80 6.26 -11.50
CA ASP A 335 -2.40 5.97 -11.85
C ASP A 335 -1.39 6.61 -10.88
N VAL A 336 -0.72 5.78 -10.07
CA VAL A 336 0.32 6.21 -9.13
C VAL A 336 1.45 7.00 -9.80
N SER A 337 1.79 6.67 -11.06
CA SER A 337 2.84 7.36 -11.82
C SER A 337 2.44 8.78 -12.22
N CYS A 338 1.15 9.10 -12.20
CA CYS A 338 0.62 10.46 -12.35
C CYS A 338 0.49 11.16 -11.00
N ILE A 339 -0.06 10.45 -10.00
CA ILE A 339 -0.41 11.03 -8.71
C ILE A 339 0.82 11.41 -7.88
N PHE A 340 1.70 10.47 -7.55
CA PHE A 340 2.81 10.70 -6.62
C PHE A 340 3.79 11.80 -7.10
N PRO A 341 4.18 11.85 -8.39
CA PRO A 341 5.07 12.90 -8.88
C PRO A 341 4.44 14.30 -8.96
N SER A 342 3.12 14.42 -8.86
CA SER A 342 2.43 15.71 -8.97
C SER A 342 2.92 16.72 -7.92
N SER A 343 2.84 18.02 -8.22
CA SER A 343 3.20 19.08 -7.26
C SER A 343 2.42 18.97 -5.96
N VAL A 344 1.14 18.64 -6.05
CA VAL A 344 0.21 18.51 -4.92
C VAL A 344 0.57 17.32 -4.02
N ALA A 345 0.88 16.15 -4.60
CA ALA A 345 1.21 14.97 -3.80
C ALA A 345 2.60 15.07 -3.15
N ARG A 346 3.58 15.70 -3.80
CA ARG A 346 4.95 15.83 -3.28
C ARG A 346 5.01 16.50 -1.91
N SER A 347 4.21 17.54 -1.66
CA SER A 347 4.15 18.20 -0.34
C SER A 347 3.55 17.31 0.76
N ALA A 348 2.75 16.31 0.39
CA ALA A 348 2.22 15.34 1.34
C ALA A 348 3.24 14.22 1.62
N LEU A 349 3.92 13.74 0.58
CA LEU A 349 4.83 12.60 0.65
C LEU A 349 6.12 12.93 1.45
N PHE A 350 6.66 14.14 1.30
CA PHE A 350 7.91 14.54 1.92
C PHE A 350 7.69 15.57 3.01
N VAL A 351 8.29 15.34 4.18
CA VAL A 351 8.28 16.33 5.26
C VAL A 351 9.28 17.43 4.91
N SER A 352 8.93 18.69 5.20
CA SER A 352 9.95 19.75 5.26
C SER A 352 10.88 19.46 6.44
N PRO A 353 12.19 19.73 6.35
CA PRO A 353 13.08 19.54 7.49
C PRO A 353 12.51 20.28 8.70
N LEU A 354 12.51 19.63 9.87
CA LEU A 354 12.23 20.33 11.12
C LEU A 354 13.18 21.53 11.19
N ALA A 355 12.64 22.73 11.43
CA ALA A 355 13.45 23.89 11.73
C ALA A 355 14.37 23.50 12.91
N LYS A 356 15.69 23.66 12.70
CA LYS A 356 16.71 23.30 13.68
C LYS A 356 16.56 24.08 14.98
#